data_AF-A0A935D6A6-F1
#
_entry.id   AF-A0A935D6A6-F1
#
_cell.length_a   1.000
_cell.length_b   1.000
_cell.length_c   1.000
_cell.angle_alpha   90.00
_cell.angle_beta   90.00
_cell.angle_gamma   90.00
#
_symmetry.space_group_name_H-M   'P 1'
#
loop_
_entity.id
_entity.type
_entity.pdbx_description
1 polymer ?
#
loop_
_entity_poly.entity_id
_entity_poly.type
_entity_poly.pdbx_seq_one_letter_code
_entity_poly.pdbx_strand_id
1 'polypeptide(L)'
;MSEALPFESLPLFAGMTPAHRAPLARILTVRELTPGEALLTEGTPTEHLYVLARGRARVERRDAHADEVHEVAEVGVGAVLGEMSIFDGLPTTASVLALEPCAVWQIPFTALRPGGALVAPSAPHAAELSEAYEDLVCSMARVMAARLREQSTADLLRARERAAMGLFVVDVLVLLAGYAVLLASLPSVKGSLPGSTSYLSLPLIGLFAYGGVRFIRRTGLPIASFGLGLKHSLGSFGLAVLATPPLLAGITAVKVVALRVNEAWRGMPLFEHTDVVARFQEPAIQRLVLIYAVSSFVQELIVRCALQSGLMLFLRGKGATARAVVVAALLFAVTHLHMSFFFAVFAFVPGLVWGLLYAKRPHVLGVTISHVVTGSYVFFVLGTNLP
;
A
#
# COMPACT_ATOMS: atom_id res chain seq x y z
N MET A 1 -22.74 -9.94 -38.79
CA MET A 1 -22.51 -10.92 -37.71
C MET A 1 -21.04 -10.83 -37.33
N SER A 2 -20.72 -10.16 -36.22
CA SER A 2 -19.34 -10.13 -35.72
C SER A 2 -18.98 -11.53 -35.25
N GLU A 3 -17.94 -12.12 -35.84
CA GLU A 3 -17.51 -13.51 -35.60
C GLU A 3 -17.39 -13.79 -34.10
N ALA A 4 -18.17 -14.77 -33.62
CA ALA A 4 -17.94 -15.37 -32.31
C ALA A 4 -16.58 -16.07 -32.34
N LEU A 5 -15.85 -16.02 -31.22
CA LEU A 5 -14.55 -16.65 -31.12
C LEU A 5 -14.61 -18.15 -31.46
N PRO A 6 -13.57 -18.73 -32.09
CA PRO A 6 -13.50 -20.17 -32.32
C PRO A 6 -13.56 -20.95 -31.01
N PHE A 7 -14.22 -22.12 -31.00
CA PHE A 7 -14.38 -22.96 -29.80
C PHE A 7 -13.06 -23.20 -29.06
N GLU A 8 -11.96 -23.54 -29.75
CA GLU A 8 -10.65 -23.79 -29.13
C GLU A 8 -10.04 -22.62 -28.36
N SER A 9 -10.41 -21.39 -28.71
CA SER A 9 -9.85 -20.20 -28.07
C SER A 9 -10.47 -19.93 -26.70
N LEU A 10 -11.61 -20.56 -26.38
CA LEU A 10 -12.29 -20.38 -25.11
C LEU A 10 -11.78 -21.41 -24.09
N PRO A 11 -11.44 -21.00 -22.86
CA PRO A 11 -10.83 -21.87 -21.86
C PRO A 11 -11.61 -23.16 -21.56
N LEU A 12 -12.94 -23.12 -21.68
CA LEU A 12 -13.81 -24.27 -21.45
C LEU A 12 -13.62 -25.40 -22.49
N PHE A 13 -13.21 -25.09 -23.72
CA PHE A 13 -13.10 -26.10 -24.79
C PHE A 13 -11.64 -26.37 -25.22
N ALA A 14 -10.67 -25.64 -24.66
CA ALA A 14 -9.26 -25.74 -25.05
C ALA A 14 -8.67 -27.17 -24.90
N GLY A 15 -9.18 -27.95 -23.94
CA GLY A 15 -8.74 -29.34 -23.70
C GLY A 15 -9.51 -30.41 -24.46
N MET A 16 -10.50 -30.04 -25.27
CA MET A 16 -11.40 -30.99 -25.94
C MET A 16 -10.92 -31.33 -27.35
N THR A 17 -11.10 -32.58 -27.76
CA THR A 17 -10.79 -32.99 -29.14
C THR A 17 -11.80 -32.37 -30.14
N PRO A 18 -11.45 -32.22 -31.44
CA PRO A 18 -12.42 -31.78 -32.44
C PRO A 18 -13.66 -32.68 -32.52
N ALA A 19 -13.49 -33.99 -32.32
CA ALA A 19 -14.59 -34.96 -32.29
C ALA A 19 -15.57 -34.72 -31.14
N HIS A 20 -15.09 -34.26 -29.99
CA HIS A 20 -15.94 -33.92 -28.83
C HIS A 20 -16.52 -32.51 -28.89
N ARG A 21 -15.88 -31.58 -29.62
CA ARG A 21 -16.41 -30.22 -29.82
C ARG A 21 -17.57 -30.18 -30.82
N ALA A 22 -17.51 -30.97 -31.90
CA ALA A 22 -18.54 -30.94 -32.95
C ALA A 22 -19.96 -31.27 -32.43
N PRO A 23 -20.17 -32.27 -31.56
CA PRO A 23 -21.46 -32.53 -30.93
C PRO A 23 -21.98 -31.36 -30.09
N LEU A 24 -21.11 -30.73 -29.28
CA LEU A 24 -21.49 -29.57 -28.47
C LEU A 24 -21.88 -28.38 -29.35
N ALA A 25 -21.16 -28.15 -30.45
CA ALA A 25 -21.48 -27.09 -31.39
C ALA A 25 -22.86 -27.23 -32.04
N ARG A 26 -23.39 -28.46 -32.17
CA ARG A 26 -24.74 -28.71 -32.74
C ARG A 26 -25.88 -28.34 -31.80
N ILE A 27 -25.66 -28.43 -30.48
CA ILE A 27 -26.70 -28.21 -29.46
C ILE A 27 -26.57 -26.85 -28.77
N LEU A 28 -25.43 -26.20 -28.94
CA LEU A 28 -25.16 -24.87 -28.42
C LEU A 28 -26.01 -23.85 -29.17
N THR A 29 -26.58 -22.91 -28.40
CA THR A 29 -27.30 -21.77 -28.97
C THR A 29 -26.61 -20.47 -28.59
N VAL A 30 -26.79 -19.44 -29.41
CA VAL A 30 -26.23 -18.10 -29.14
C VAL A 30 -27.35 -17.20 -28.68
N ARG A 31 -27.18 -16.59 -27.51
CA ARG A 31 -28.03 -15.51 -27.00
C ARG A 31 -27.26 -14.20 -27.07
N GLU A 32 -27.84 -13.24 -27.78
CA GLU A 32 -27.38 -11.86 -27.80
C GLU A 32 -28.04 -11.10 -26.65
N LEU A 33 -27.27 -10.28 -25.94
CA LEU A 33 -27.72 -9.47 -24.82
C LEU A 33 -27.46 -7.99 -25.11
N THR A 34 -28.41 -7.17 -24.71
CA THR A 34 -28.24 -5.71 -24.72
C THR A 34 -27.66 -5.20 -23.39
N PRO A 35 -26.99 -4.03 -23.36
CA PRO A 35 -26.48 -3.47 -22.09
C PRO A 35 -27.58 -3.33 -21.04
N GLY A 36 -27.30 -3.78 -19.82
CA GLY A 36 -28.25 -3.83 -18.70
C GLY A 36 -29.12 -5.09 -18.65
N GLU A 37 -29.13 -5.92 -19.71
CA GLU A 37 -29.93 -7.14 -19.73
C GLU A 37 -29.32 -8.23 -18.84
N ALA A 38 -30.16 -8.89 -18.03
CA ALA A 38 -29.76 -9.99 -17.18
C ALA A 38 -29.66 -11.30 -17.96
N LEU A 39 -28.48 -11.93 -17.89
CA LEU A 39 -28.26 -13.30 -18.32
C LEU A 39 -28.73 -14.30 -17.26
N LEU A 40 -28.34 -14.05 -16.00
CA LEU A 40 -28.68 -14.84 -14.82
C LEU A 40 -29.27 -13.91 -13.76
N THR A 41 -30.22 -14.42 -12.98
CA THR A 41 -30.82 -13.69 -11.85
C THR A 41 -30.60 -14.48 -10.58
N GLU A 42 -29.99 -13.87 -9.57
CA GLU A 42 -29.75 -14.49 -8.26
C GLU A 42 -31.00 -15.18 -7.70
N GLY A 43 -30.81 -16.37 -7.11
CA GLY A 43 -31.87 -17.17 -6.51
C GLY A 43 -32.72 -17.94 -7.53
N THR A 44 -32.46 -17.81 -8.83
CA THR A 44 -33.15 -18.58 -9.86
C THR A 44 -32.37 -19.84 -10.23
N PRO A 45 -33.05 -20.98 -10.50
CA PRO A 45 -32.39 -22.16 -11.03
C PRO A 45 -31.88 -21.88 -12.45
N THR A 46 -30.78 -22.53 -12.83
CA THR A 46 -30.28 -22.51 -14.21
C THR A 46 -30.13 -23.92 -14.73
N GLU A 47 -30.57 -24.14 -15.97
CA GLU A 47 -30.42 -25.42 -16.68
C GLU A 47 -29.30 -25.39 -17.70
N HIS A 48 -28.79 -24.18 -17.99
CA HIS A 48 -27.79 -23.95 -19.02
C HIS A 48 -26.48 -23.51 -18.38
N LEU A 49 -25.38 -23.98 -18.96
CA LEU A 49 -24.05 -23.43 -18.75
C LEU A 49 -23.84 -22.32 -19.80
N TYR A 50 -23.28 -21.20 -19.37
CA TYR A 50 -23.08 -20.05 -20.24
C TYR A 50 -21.60 -19.75 -20.43
N VAL A 51 -21.21 -19.40 -21.65
CA VAL A 51 -19.87 -18.91 -21.98
C VAL A 51 -19.97 -17.56 -22.67
N LEU A 52 -19.32 -16.54 -22.12
CA LEU A 52 -19.28 -15.22 -22.72
C LEU A 52 -18.35 -15.24 -23.95
N ALA A 53 -18.91 -15.21 -25.15
CA ALA A 53 -18.16 -15.28 -26.41
C ALA A 53 -17.77 -13.88 -26.93
N ARG A 54 -18.50 -12.84 -26.54
CA ARG A 54 -18.23 -11.44 -26.88
C ARG A 54 -18.79 -10.52 -25.80
N GLY A 55 -18.10 -9.40 -25.54
CA GLY A 55 -18.54 -8.34 -24.64
C GLY A 55 -18.02 -8.48 -23.21
N ARG A 56 -18.61 -7.71 -22.29
CA ARG A 56 -18.35 -7.73 -20.84
C ARG A 56 -19.65 -7.73 -20.05
N ALA A 57 -19.64 -8.39 -18.90
CA ALA A 57 -20.77 -8.45 -17.99
C ALA A 57 -20.30 -8.18 -16.56
N ARG A 58 -21.20 -7.71 -15.71
CA ARG A 58 -20.98 -7.57 -14.26
C ARG A 58 -21.72 -8.66 -13.52
N VAL A 59 -21.11 -9.14 -12.44
CA VAL A 59 -21.68 -10.10 -11.50
C VAL A 59 -22.06 -9.33 -10.24
N GLU A 60 -23.32 -9.38 -9.86
CA GLU A 60 -23.88 -8.64 -8.73
C GLU A 60 -24.52 -9.60 -7.74
N ARG A 61 -24.34 -9.34 -6.45
CA ARG A 61 -24.98 -10.12 -5.37
C ARG A 61 -25.66 -9.18 -4.40
N ARG A 62 -26.86 -9.54 -3.95
CA ARG A 62 -27.56 -8.82 -2.90
C ARG A 62 -26.92 -9.13 -1.54
N ASP A 63 -26.72 -8.11 -0.70
CA ASP A 63 -26.39 -8.35 0.70
C ASP A 63 -27.63 -8.91 1.41
N ALA A 64 -27.45 -9.93 2.23
CA ALA A 64 -28.53 -10.52 3.01
C ALA A 64 -28.97 -9.61 4.18
N HIS A 65 -28.16 -8.61 4.56
CA HIS A 65 -28.38 -7.78 5.76
C HIS A 65 -28.71 -6.31 5.45
N ALA A 66 -28.33 -5.84 4.26
CA ALA A 66 -28.69 -4.53 3.74
C ALA A 66 -29.35 -4.76 2.39
N ASP A 67 -30.45 -4.09 2.05
CA ASP A 67 -31.11 -4.23 0.74
C ASP A 67 -30.29 -3.63 -0.42
N GLU A 68 -28.95 -3.68 -0.30
CA GLU A 68 -27.97 -3.17 -1.24
C GLU A 68 -27.48 -4.28 -2.17
N VAL A 69 -27.27 -3.91 -3.43
CA VAL A 69 -26.69 -4.77 -4.46
C VAL A 69 -25.23 -4.40 -4.59
N HIS A 70 -24.33 -5.37 -4.43
CA HIS A 70 -22.90 -5.17 -4.59
C HIS A 70 -22.39 -5.85 -5.87
N GLU A 71 -21.65 -5.09 -6.67
CA GLU A 71 -20.85 -5.65 -7.75
C GLU A 71 -19.69 -6.47 -7.15
N VAL A 72 -19.65 -7.76 -7.50
CA VAL A 72 -18.65 -8.71 -7.00
C VAL A 72 -17.48 -8.85 -7.97
N ALA A 73 -17.76 -8.80 -9.28
CA ALA A 73 -16.76 -8.91 -10.33
C ALA A 73 -17.26 -8.37 -11.68
N GLU A 74 -16.34 -7.92 -12.52
CA GLU A 74 -16.54 -7.75 -13.96
C GLU A 74 -15.91 -8.95 -14.68
N VAL A 75 -16.62 -9.53 -15.64
CA VAL A 75 -16.20 -10.69 -16.41
C VAL A 75 -16.21 -10.40 -17.91
N GLY A 76 -15.20 -10.91 -18.61
CA GLY A 76 -15.02 -10.73 -20.05
C GLY A 76 -15.10 -12.04 -20.82
N VAL A 77 -14.76 -11.96 -22.10
CA VAL A 77 -14.76 -13.08 -23.04
C VAL A 77 -14.00 -14.29 -22.49
N GLY A 78 -14.58 -15.49 -22.64
CA GLY A 78 -14.06 -16.74 -22.07
C GLY A 78 -14.59 -17.04 -20.66
N ALA A 79 -15.32 -16.13 -20.03
CA ALA A 79 -15.94 -16.39 -18.75
C ALA A 79 -17.03 -17.46 -18.85
N VAL A 80 -16.90 -18.48 -18.00
CA VAL A 80 -17.95 -19.47 -17.73
C VAL A 80 -18.83 -18.96 -16.59
N LEU A 81 -20.16 -19.09 -16.74
CA LEU A 81 -21.18 -18.56 -15.85
C LEU A 81 -22.28 -19.59 -15.61
N GLY A 82 -22.84 -19.61 -14.38
CA GLY A 82 -23.87 -20.57 -13.97
C GLY A 82 -23.33 -21.96 -13.60
N GLU A 83 -22.00 -22.12 -13.62
CA GLU A 83 -21.31 -23.37 -13.34
C GLU A 83 -21.55 -23.89 -11.92
N MET A 84 -21.65 -22.98 -10.94
CA MET A 84 -21.78 -23.35 -9.53
C MET A 84 -23.10 -24.08 -9.28
N SER A 85 -24.22 -23.48 -9.69
CA SER A 85 -25.58 -24.02 -9.57
C SER A 85 -25.76 -25.38 -10.24
N ILE A 86 -25.02 -25.61 -11.32
CA ILE A 86 -25.05 -26.86 -12.05
C ILE A 86 -24.42 -27.99 -11.23
N PHE A 87 -23.34 -27.72 -10.51
CA PHE A 87 -22.61 -28.75 -9.75
C PHE A 87 -23.23 -29.05 -8.40
N ASP A 88 -23.67 -28.03 -7.66
CA ASP A 88 -24.24 -28.20 -6.32
C ASP A 88 -25.78 -28.40 -6.34
N GLY A 89 -26.42 -28.16 -7.50
CA GLY A 89 -27.87 -28.25 -7.66
C GLY A 89 -28.63 -27.12 -6.95
N LEU A 90 -27.94 -26.07 -6.50
CA LEU A 90 -28.53 -24.92 -5.83
C LEU A 90 -28.89 -23.82 -6.83
N PRO A 91 -29.80 -22.89 -6.47
CA PRO A 91 -30.06 -21.72 -7.29
C PRO A 91 -28.81 -20.85 -7.51
N THR A 92 -28.86 -19.97 -8.51
CA THR A 92 -27.75 -19.06 -8.83
C THR A 92 -27.41 -18.16 -7.65
N THR A 93 -26.11 -18.02 -7.37
CA THR A 93 -25.60 -17.29 -6.21
C THR A 93 -25.41 -15.80 -6.45
N ALA A 94 -25.56 -15.35 -7.70
CA ALA A 94 -25.39 -13.97 -8.13
C ALA A 94 -26.16 -13.72 -9.43
N SER A 95 -26.54 -12.47 -9.66
CA SER A 95 -27.07 -12.00 -10.94
C SER A 95 -25.93 -11.66 -11.88
N VAL A 96 -26.13 -11.83 -13.18
CA VAL A 96 -25.14 -11.47 -14.21
C VAL A 96 -25.81 -10.59 -15.25
N LEU A 97 -25.33 -9.36 -15.41
CA LEU A 97 -25.90 -8.36 -16.31
C LEU A 97 -24.87 -7.93 -17.35
N ALA A 98 -25.29 -7.77 -18.60
CA ALA A 98 -24.42 -7.28 -19.66
C ALA A 98 -24.04 -5.81 -19.42
N LEU A 99 -22.77 -5.45 -19.53
CA LEU A 99 -22.29 -4.05 -19.46
C LEU A 99 -22.29 -3.39 -20.84
N GLU A 100 -22.13 -4.19 -21.88
CA GLU A 100 -22.09 -3.79 -23.28
C GLU A 100 -22.80 -4.87 -24.13
N PRO A 101 -23.00 -4.69 -25.46
CA PRO A 101 -23.58 -5.74 -26.28
C PRO A 101 -22.77 -7.04 -26.20
N CYS A 102 -23.40 -8.11 -25.72
CA CYS A 102 -22.74 -9.38 -25.43
C CYS A 102 -23.32 -10.52 -26.28
N ALA A 103 -22.46 -11.43 -26.72
CA ALA A 103 -22.90 -12.73 -27.25
C ALA A 103 -22.51 -13.82 -26.26
N VAL A 104 -23.49 -14.62 -25.86
CA VAL A 104 -23.32 -15.69 -24.88
C VAL A 104 -23.70 -17.01 -25.55
N TRP A 105 -22.83 -17.99 -25.42
CA TRP A 105 -23.12 -19.35 -25.80
C TRP A 105 -23.84 -20.06 -24.66
N GLN A 106 -24.98 -20.67 -24.96
CA GLN A 106 -25.80 -21.41 -24.01
C GLN A 106 -25.70 -22.90 -24.32
N ILE A 107 -25.26 -23.68 -23.34
CA ILE A 107 -25.15 -25.14 -23.42
C ILE A 107 -26.20 -25.74 -22.50
N PRO A 108 -27.14 -26.58 -23.00
CA PRO A 108 -28.20 -27.20 -22.19
C PRO A 108 -27.63 -28.30 -21.29
N PHE A 109 -26.91 -27.91 -20.24
CA PHE A 109 -26.08 -28.79 -19.43
C PHE A 109 -26.89 -29.88 -18.71
N THR A 110 -28.08 -29.54 -18.19
CA THR A 110 -28.97 -30.53 -17.54
C THR A 110 -29.50 -31.58 -18.51
N ALA A 111 -29.59 -31.26 -19.81
CA ALA A 111 -30.01 -32.21 -20.84
C ALA A 111 -28.84 -33.09 -21.33
N LEU A 112 -27.60 -32.64 -21.14
CA LEU A 112 -26.35 -33.35 -21.45
C LEU A 112 -25.89 -34.32 -20.36
N ARG A 113 -26.33 -34.14 -19.11
CA ARG A 113 -25.93 -35.03 -18.01
C ARG A 113 -26.31 -36.49 -18.30
N PRO A 114 -25.64 -37.49 -17.71
CA PRO A 114 -26.06 -38.88 -17.81
C PRO A 114 -27.53 -39.06 -17.43
N GLY A 115 -28.32 -39.66 -18.33
CA GLY A 115 -29.78 -39.79 -18.18
C GLY A 115 -30.61 -38.56 -18.57
N GLY A 116 -29.97 -37.49 -19.06
CA GLY A 116 -30.62 -36.33 -19.64
C GLY A 116 -31.21 -36.61 -21.03
N ALA A 117 -32.13 -35.76 -21.47
CA ALA A 117 -32.90 -35.97 -22.69
C ALA A 117 -32.04 -36.06 -23.97
N LEU A 118 -30.88 -35.40 -24.02
CA LEU A 118 -29.99 -35.41 -25.19
C LEU A 118 -29.04 -36.62 -25.23
N VAL A 119 -28.92 -37.35 -24.11
CA VAL A 119 -28.03 -38.52 -23.98
C VAL A 119 -28.83 -39.80 -23.68
N ALA A 120 -30.16 -39.74 -23.80
CA ALA A 120 -31.01 -40.91 -23.71
C ALA A 120 -30.65 -41.94 -24.81
N PRO A 121 -30.81 -43.26 -24.60
CA PRO A 121 -30.42 -44.28 -25.58
C PRO A 121 -31.07 -44.12 -26.97
N SER A 122 -32.24 -43.48 -27.03
CA SER A 122 -32.98 -43.20 -28.26
C SER A 122 -32.58 -41.88 -28.93
N ALA A 123 -31.76 -41.05 -28.29
CA ALA A 123 -31.39 -39.74 -28.79
C ALA A 123 -30.27 -39.86 -29.87
N PRO A 124 -30.37 -39.11 -30.97
CA PRO A 124 -29.36 -39.13 -32.02
C PRO A 124 -28.03 -38.58 -31.49
N HIS A 125 -26.92 -39.26 -31.80
CA HIS A 125 -25.57 -38.90 -31.35
C HIS A 125 -25.37 -38.93 -29.82
N ALA A 126 -26.20 -39.66 -29.07
CA ALA A 126 -26.11 -39.75 -27.61
C ALA A 126 -24.71 -40.16 -27.11
N ALA A 127 -24.07 -41.13 -27.77
CA ALA A 127 -22.71 -41.57 -27.40
C ALA A 127 -21.67 -40.43 -27.53
N GLU A 128 -21.68 -39.72 -28.66
CA GLU A 128 -20.77 -38.59 -28.90
C GLU A 128 -20.99 -37.45 -27.89
N LEU A 129 -22.25 -37.17 -27.54
CA LEU A 129 -22.61 -36.15 -26.55
C LEU A 129 -22.24 -36.57 -25.12
N SER A 130 -22.33 -37.87 -24.80
CA SER A 130 -21.89 -38.41 -23.51
C SER A 130 -20.39 -38.23 -23.31
N GLU A 131 -19.58 -38.58 -24.32
CA GLU A 131 -18.13 -38.37 -24.26
C GLU A 131 -17.78 -36.88 -24.18
N ALA A 132 -18.46 -36.05 -24.97
CA ALA A 132 -18.27 -34.59 -24.92
C ALA A 132 -18.66 -33.99 -23.57
N TYR A 133 -19.67 -34.54 -22.88
CA TYR A 133 -20.06 -34.13 -21.54
C TYR A 133 -18.96 -34.43 -20.51
N GLU A 134 -18.34 -35.62 -20.54
CA GLU A 134 -17.24 -35.97 -19.64
C GLU A 134 -16.05 -35.00 -19.78
N ASP A 135 -15.70 -34.69 -21.03
CA ASP A 135 -14.67 -33.70 -21.36
C ASP A 135 -15.04 -32.29 -20.89
N LEU A 136 -16.31 -31.90 -21.05
CA LEU A 136 -16.83 -30.60 -20.63
C LEU A 136 -16.76 -30.45 -19.10
N VAL A 137 -17.17 -31.48 -18.35
CA VAL A 137 -17.07 -31.53 -16.89
C VAL A 137 -15.61 -31.42 -16.45
N CYS A 138 -14.70 -32.16 -17.08
CA CYS A 138 -13.27 -32.09 -16.80
C CYS A 138 -12.70 -30.70 -17.07
N SER A 139 -13.06 -30.06 -18.19
CA SER A 139 -12.64 -28.70 -18.51
C SER A 139 -13.19 -27.67 -17.54
N MET A 140 -14.46 -27.80 -17.15
CA MET A 140 -15.07 -26.91 -16.18
C MET A 140 -14.39 -27.02 -14.81
N ALA A 141 -14.08 -28.24 -14.35
CA ALA A 141 -13.32 -28.47 -13.13
C ALA A 141 -11.92 -27.81 -13.20
N ARG A 142 -11.23 -27.88 -14.35
CA ARG A 142 -9.95 -27.18 -14.55
C ARG A 142 -10.09 -25.66 -14.46
N VAL A 143 -11.12 -25.08 -15.09
CA VAL A 143 -11.39 -23.63 -15.07
C VAL A 143 -11.72 -23.17 -13.65
N MET A 144 -12.59 -23.87 -12.93
CA MET A 144 -12.94 -23.56 -11.53
C MET A 144 -11.73 -23.68 -10.61
N ALA A 145 -10.93 -24.75 -10.76
CA ALA A 145 -9.71 -24.92 -9.99
C ALA A 145 -8.66 -23.84 -10.28
N ALA A 146 -8.59 -23.32 -11.51
CA ALA A 146 -7.73 -22.19 -11.85
C ALA A 146 -8.22 -20.89 -11.19
N ARG A 147 -9.52 -20.57 -11.32
CA ARG A 147 -10.13 -19.41 -10.65
C ARG A 147 -9.95 -19.44 -9.14
N LEU A 148 -10.18 -20.59 -8.50
CA LEU A 148 -10.03 -20.74 -7.06
C LEU A 148 -8.58 -20.52 -6.60
N ARG A 149 -7.61 -21.02 -7.38
CA ARG A 149 -6.17 -20.78 -7.10
C ARG A 149 -5.82 -19.30 -7.22
N GLU A 150 -6.31 -18.61 -8.26
CA GLU A 150 -6.09 -17.18 -8.47
C GLU A 150 -6.75 -16.33 -7.37
N GLN A 151 -7.98 -16.65 -6.99
CA GLN A 151 -8.67 -15.96 -5.91
C GLN A 151 -8.00 -16.19 -4.55
N SER A 152 -7.60 -17.42 -4.24
CA SER A 152 -6.89 -17.77 -3.01
C SER A 152 -5.55 -17.03 -2.88
N THR A 153 -4.77 -16.93 -3.97
CA THR A 153 -3.51 -16.17 -3.94
C THR A 153 -3.76 -14.68 -3.74
N ALA A 154 -4.76 -14.10 -4.39
CA ALA A 154 -5.15 -12.70 -4.20
C ALA A 154 -5.60 -12.42 -2.75
N ASP A 155 -6.41 -13.30 -2.17
CA ASP A 155 -6.91 -13.15 -0.80
C ASP A 155 -5.79 -13.32 0.24
N LEU A 156 -4.86 -14.25 0.02
CA LEU A 156 -3.66 -14.40 0.85
C LEU A 156 -2.78 -13.14 0.79
N LEU A 157 -2.60 -12.54 -0.38
CA LEU A 157 -1.87 -11.28 -0.52
C LEU A 157 -2.57 -10.14 0.23
N ARG A 158 -3.89 -9.99 0.05
CA ARG A 158 -4.69 -8.99 0.78
C ARG A 158 -4.67 -9.20 2.30
N ALA A 159 -4.70 -10.45 2.76
CA ALA A 159 -4.60 -10.78 4.18
C ALA A 159 -3.21 -10.46 4.74
N ARG A 160 -2.15 -10.77 3.98
CA ARG A 160 -0.77 -10.45 4.34
C ARG A 160 -0.53 -8.94 4.41
N GLU A 161 -1.03 -8.17 3.44
CA GLU A 161 -0.96 -6.70 3.45
C GLU A 161 -1.68 -6.13 4.69
N ARG A 162 -2.89 -6.60 4.99
CA ARG A 162 -3.65 -6.19 6.18
C ARG A 162 -2.93 -6.54 7.49
N ALA A 163 -2.37 -7.74 7.60
CA ALA A 163 -1.65 -8.17 8.80
C ALA A 163 -0.37 -7.34 9.02
N ALA A 164 0.38 -7.06 7.95
CA ALA A 164 1.57 -6.23 8.01
C ALA A 164 1.25 -4.78 8.41
N MET A 165 0.17 -4.21 7.88
CA MET A 165 -0.34 -2.89 8.29
C MET A 165 -0.75 -2.87 9.76
N GLY A 166 -1.49 -3.88 10.22
CA GLY A 166 -1.92 -3.99 11.62
C GLY A 166 -0.74 -4.01 12.58
N LEU A 167 0.27 -4.84 12.30
CA LEU A 167 1.50 -4.91 13.08
C LEU A 167 2.27 -3.58 13.07
N PHE A 168 2.36 -2.92 11.92
CA PHE A 168 2.99 -1.61 11.80
C PHE A 168 2.30 -0.56 12.68
N VAL A 169 0.96 -0.47 12.62
CA VAL A 169 0.19 0.50 13.42
C VAL A 169 0.37 0.21 14.92
N VAL A 170 0.32 -1.07 15.31
CA VAL A 170 0.57 -1.47 16.70
C VAL A 170 1.97 -1.07 17.15
N ASP A 171 3.01 -1.37 16.36
CA ASP A 171 4.39 -1.01 16.70
C ASP A 171 4.54 0.53 16.86
N VAL A 172 3.93 1.33 15.98
CA VAL A 172 3.94 2.81 16.08
C VAL A 172 3.20 3.30 17.33
N LEU A 173 2.03 2.75 17.64
CA LEU A 173 1.25 3.15 18.81
C LEU A 173 1.95 2.77 20.12
N VAL A 174 2.51 1.56 20.20
CA VAL A 174 3.30 1.11 21.36
C VAL A 174 4.50 2.03 21.56
N LEU A 175 5.18 2.38 20.46
CA LEU A 175 6.33 3.26 20.49
C LEU A 175 5.94 4.67 20.96
N LEU A 176 4.88 5.26 20.42
CA LEU A 176 4.40 6.58 20.83
C LEU A 176 3.86 6.61 22.27
N ALA A 177 3.18 5.55 22.71
CA ALA A 177 2.74 5.42 24.11
C ALA A 177 3.95 5.33 25.05
N GLY A 178 4.96 4.53 24.69
CA GLY A 178 6.22 4.46 25.41
C GLY A 178 6.94 5.80 25.48
N TYR A 179 6.96 6.57 24.38
CA TYR A 179 7.48 7.94 24.34
C TYR A 179 6.81 8.81 25.41
N ALA A 180 5.47 8.85 25.39
CA ALA A 180 4.68 9.71 26.24
C ALA A 180 4.85 9.38 27.72
N VAL A 181 4.87 8.09 28.07
CA VAL A 181 5.11 7.63 29.46
C VAL A 181 6.51 8.00 29.93
N LEU A 182 7.54 7.75 29.11
CA LEU A 182 8.93 8.10 29.43
C LEU A 182 9.12 9.61 29.53
N LEU A 183 8.42 10.39 28.71
CA LEU A 183 8.46 11.85 28.77
C LEU A 183 7.74 12.41 30.00
N ALA A 184 6.61 11.80 30.38
CA ALA A 184 5.85 12.21 31.56
C ALA A 184 6.58 11.88 32.87
N SER A 185 7.45 10.86 32.89
CA SER A 185 8.20 10.48 34.10
C SER A 185 9.40 11.39 34.39
N LEU A 186 9.82 12.24 33.44
CA LEU A 186 11.03 13.04 33.55
C LEU A 186 11.12 13.97 34.76
N PRO A 187 10.07 14.72 35.13
CA PRO A 187 10.14 15.60 36.30
C PRO A 187 10.49 14.84 37.57
N SER A 188 10.08 13.57 37.68
CA SER A 188 10.31 12.71 38.85
C SER A 188 11.75 12.23 39.00
N VAL A 189 12.53 12.20 37.90
CA VAL A 189 13.92 11.70 37.88
C VAL A 189 14.94 12.83 37.68
N LYS A 190 14.48 14.04 37.35
CA LYS A 190 15.32 15.21 37.05
C LYS A 190 16.27 15.58 38.20
N GLY A 191 15.88 15.34 39.45
CA GLY A 191 16.73 15.57 40.63
C GLY A 191 17.89 14.58 40.78
N SER A 192 17.86 13.45 40.08
CA SER A 192 18.86 12.37 40.15
C SER A 192 19.76 12.29 38.91
N LEU A 193 19.45 13.08 37.88
CA LEU A 193 20.19 13.10 36.61
C LEU A 193 21.06 14.36 36.50
N PRO A 194 22.23 14.28 35.84
CA PRO A 194 23.01 15.46 35.51
C PRO A 194 22.17 16.47 34.71
N GLY A 195 22.50 17.76 34.78
CA GLY A 195 21.72 18.84 34.15
C GLY A 195 21.64 18.82 32.61
N SER A 196 22.15 17.80 31.92
CA SER A 196 22.02 17.66 30.47
C SER A 196 20.90 16.69 30.08
N THR A 197 20.09 17.11 29.11
CA THR A 197 18.95 16.33 28.59
C THR A 197 19.39 15.10 27.78
N SER A 198 20.67 15.01 27.41
CA SER A 198 21.26 13.94 26.61
C SER A 198 21.24 12.56 27.29
N TYR A 199 21.33 12.50 28.63
CA TYR A 199 21.31 11.24 29.37
C TYR A 199 19.99 10.50 29.27
N LEU A 200 18.94 11.21 28.89
CA LEU A 200 17.61 10.68 28.72
C LEU A 200 17.24 10.50 27.25
N SER A 201 17.51 11.51 26.42
CA SER A 201 17.12 11.48 25.02
C SER A 201 17.83 10.37 24.25
N LEU A 202 19.10 10.05 24.58
CA LEU A 202 19.86 9.01 23.88
C LEU A 202 19.32 7.59 24.12
N PRO A 203 19.06 7.14 25.38
CA PRO A 203 18.39 5.86 25.62
C PRO A 203 17.02 5.77 24.96
N LEU A 204 16.24 6.85 25.01
CA LEU A 204 14.92 6.92 24.37
C LEU A 204 15.05 6.75 22.86
N ILE A 205 15.90 7.53 22.19
CA ILE A 205 16.18 7.39 20.75
C ILE A 205 16.65 5.96 20.42
N GLY A 206 17.48 5.35 21.27
CA GLY A 206 17.93 3.96 21.13
C GLY A 206 16.80 2.92 21.17
N LEU A 207 15.84 3.06 22.10
CA LEU A 207 14.65 2.21 22.18
C LEU A 207 13.79 2.32 20.92
N PHE A 208 13.65 3.54 20.37
CA PHE A 208 12.88 3.80 19.16
C PHE A 208 13.57 3.25 17.92
N ALA A 209 14.90 3.37 17.88
CA ALA A 209 15.72 2.76 16.84
C ALA A 209 15.58 1.24 16.86
N TYR A 210 15.60 0.61 18.04
CA TYR A 210 15.36 -0.81 18.19
C TYR A 210 13.98 -1.22 17.65
N GLY A 211 12.92 -0.48 18.02
CA GLY A 211 11.57 -0.68 17.50
C GLY A 211 11.52 -0.58 15.97
N GLY A 212 12.11 0.45 15.39
CA GLY A 212 12.18 0.66 13.94
C GLY A 212 12.95 -0.45 13.21
N VAL A 213 14.12 -0.86 13.72
CA VAL A 213 14.91 -1.97 13.14
C VAL A 213 14.16 -3.29 13.26
N ARG A 214 13.52 -3.56 14.40
CA ARG A 214 12.69 -4.74 14.61
C ARG A 214 11.52 -4.78 13.62
N PHE A 215 10.84 -3.66 13.40
CA PHE A 215 9.80 -3.52 12.39
C PHE A 215 10.34 -3.86 10.99
N ILE A 216 11.43 -3.20 10.56
CA ILE A 216 12.07 -3.43 9.25
C ILE A 216 12.38 -4.92 9.06
N ARG A 217 12.98 -5.58 10.06
CA ARG A 217 13.32 -7.01 10.01
C ARG A 217 12.10 -7.92 9.92
N ARG A 218 11.02 -7.59 10.64
CA ARG A 218 9.77 -8.39 10.65
C ARG A 218 9.03 -8.35 9.32
N THR A 219 9.20 -7.32 8.51
CA THR A 219 8.55 -7.24 7.18
C THR A 219 9.05 -8.30 6.20
N GLY A 220 10.27 -8.80 6.38
CA GLY A 220 10.93 -9.71 5.43
C GLY A 220 11.28 -9.07 4.08
N LEU A 221 11.12 -7.74 3.94
CA LEU A 221 11.47 -7.02 2.72
C LEU A 221 12.96 -6.66 2.68
N PRO A 222 13.54 -6.48 1.47
CA PRO A 222 14.92 -6.03 1.34
C PRO A 222 15.17 -4.70 2.06
N ILE A 223 16.32 -4.56 2.73
CA ILE A 223 16.69 -3.33 3.47
C ILE A 223 16.72 -2.07 2.57
N ALA A 224 16.95 -2.25 1.26
CA ALA A 224 16.92 -1.18 0.27
C ALA A 224 15.52 -0.57 0.07
N SER A 225 14.44 -1.31 0.37
CA SER A 225 13.07 -0.79 0.37
C SER A 225 12.84 0.23 1.49
N PHE A 226 13.72 0.24 2.49
CA PHE A 226 13.72 1.18 3.62
C PHE A 226 14.86 2.20 3.50
N GLY A 227 15.42 2.41 2.30
CA GLY A 227 16.47 3.40 2.06
C GLY A 227 17.78 3.14 2.81
N LEU A 228 18.07 1.87 3.09
CA LEU A 228 19.32 1.39 3.67
C LEU A 228 20.14 0.64 2.62
N GLY A 229 21.47 0.60 2.77
CA GLY A 229 22.39 -0.04 1.83
C GLY A 229 23.14 0.99 0.97
N LEU A 230 23.44 0.64 -0.28
CA LEU A 230 24.17 1.53 -1.21
C LEU A 230 23.31 2.08 -2.35
N LYS A 231 22.10 1.54 -2.55
CA LYS A 231 21.20 1.96 -3.63
C LYS A 231 20.80 3.41 -3.43
N HIS A 232 20.95 4.23 -4.47
CA HIS A 232 20.64 5.67 -4.47
C HIS A 232 21.46 6.55 -3.52
N SER A 233 22.53 6.04 -2.88
CA SER A 233 23.33 6.81 -1.92
C SER A 233 23.89 8.12 -2.49
N LEU A 234 24.57 8.06 -3.64
CA LEU A 234 25.14 9.23 -4.33
C LEU A 234 24.06 10.21 -4.84
N GLY A 235 22.96 9.67 -5.37
CA GLY A 235 21.85 10.51 -5.84
C GLY A 235 21.14 11.24 -4.70
N SER A 236 20.95 10.56 -3.56
CA SER A 236 20.41 11.16 -2.33
C SER A 236 21.35 12.21 -1.76
N PHE A 237 22.66 11.95 -1.76
CA PHE A 237 23.68 12.93 -1.39
C PHE A 237 23.61 14.19 -2.26
N GLY A 238 23.61 14.04 -3.59
CA GLY A 238 23.53 15.17 -4.52
C GLY A 238 22.26 16.00 -4.32
N LEU A 239 21.10 15.36 -4.13
CA LEU A 239 19.86 16.07 -3.81
C LEU A 239 19.92 16.81 -2.47
N ALA A 240 20.53 16.23 -1.45
CA ALA A 240 20.70 16.88 -0.15
C ALA A 240 21.59 18.13 -0.26
N VAL A 241 22.69 18.05 -0.99
CA VAL A 241 23.58 19.21 -1.25
C VAL A 241 22.83 20.34 -1.96
N LEU A 242 21.97 20.01 -2.93
CA LEU A 242 21.19 21.02 -3.65
C LEU A 242 20.04 21.61 -2.82
N ALA A 243 19.39 20.80 -1.98
CA ALA A 243 18.20 21.22 -1.23
C ALA A 243 18.50 21.89 0.12
N THR A 244 19.69 21.66 0.68
CA THR A 244 20.04 22.23 2.00
C THR A 244 20.21 23.75 1.96
N PRO A 245 20.91 24.39 1.00
CA PRO A 245 21.06 25.85 1.00
C PRO A 245 19.74 26.62 0.93
N PRO A 246 18.76 26.27 0.07
CA PRO A 246 17.43 26.88 0.10
C PRO A 246 16.71 26.71 1.44
N LEU A 247 16.86 25.55 2.09
CA LEU A 247 16.31 25.29 3.42
C LEU A 247 16.93 26.22 4.47
N LEU A 248 18.26 26.38 4.48
CA LEU A 248 18.96 27.29 5.39
C LEU A 248 18.55 28.76 5.16
N ALA A 249 18.41 29.16 3.89
CA ALA A 249 17.95 30.50 3.53
C ALA A 249 16.51 30.75 4.02
N GLY A 250 15.62 29.78 3.86
CA GLY A 250 14.25 29.85 4.38
C GLY A 250 14.20 29.97 5.91
N ILE A 251 14.98 29.15 6.61
CA ILE A 251 15.12 29.22 8.08
C ILE A 251 15.64 30.60 8.52
N THR A 252 16.64 31.13 7.83
CA THR A 252 17.19 32.47 8.11
C THR A 252 16.15 33.55 7.88
N ALA A 253 15.38 33.46 6.79
CA ALA A 253 14.30 34.39 6.49
C ALA A 253 13.23 34.39 7.59
N VAL A 254 12.89 33.20 8.14
CA VAL A 254 11.98 33.10 9.29
C VAL A 254 12.54 33.85 10.50
N LYS A 255 13.83 33.70 10.84
CA LYS A 255 14.46 34.47 11.93
C LYS A 255 14.44 35.97 11.64
N VAL A 256 14.73 36.41 10.41
CA VAL A 256 14.66 37.83 10.01
C VAL A 256 13.26 38.39 10.23
N VAL A 257 12.21 37.68 9.81
CA VAL A 257 10.83 38.11 10.00
C VAL A 257 10.49 38.17 11.50
N ALA A 258 10.89 37.15 12.26
CA ALA A 258 10.68 37.10 13.70
C ALA A 258 11.30 38.31 14.43
N LEU A 259 12.55 38.68 14.09
CA LEU A 259 13.24 39.85 14.65
C LEU A 259 12.57 41.18 14.29
N ARG A 260 11.93 41.27 13.11
CA ARG A 260 11.24 42.50 12.67
C ARG A 260 9.86 42.67 13.30
N VAL A 261 9.12 41.58 13.39
CA VAL A 261 7.72 41.57 13.84
C VAL A 261 7.64 41.63 15.37
N ASN A 262 8.52 40.92 16.08
CA ASN A 262 8.49 40.91 17.54
C ASN A 262 9.30 42.08 18.11
N GLU A 263 8.62 43.04 18.75
CA GLU A 263 9.25 44.23 19.33
C GLU A 263 10.31 43.88 20.38
N ALA A 264 10.10 42.80 21.13
CA ALA A 264 11.05 42.32 22.13
C ALA A 264 12.37 41.82 21.51
N TRP A 265 12.39 41.51 20.21
CA TRP A 265 13.52 40.86 19.54
C TRP A 265 14.27 41.77 18.55
N ARG A 266 13.80 43.01 18.28
CA ARG A 266 14.38 43.91 17.27
C ARG A 266 15.88 44.25 17.46
N GLY A 267 16.40 44.13 18.69
CA GLY A 267 17.81 44.39 19.02
C GLY A 267 18.70 43.14 19.07
N MET A 268 18.14 41.94 18.87
CA MET A 268 18.91 40.69 18.92
C MET A 268 19.68 40.45 17.61
N PRO A 269 20.88 39.85 17.68
CA PRO A 269 21.66 39.56 16.48
C PRO A 269 20.97 38.50 15.60
N LEU A 270 21.06 38.66 14.27
CA LEU A 270 20.60 37.64 13.33
C LEU A 270 21.44 36.36 13.47
N PHE A 271 22.76 36.52 13.57
CA PHE A 271 23.74 35.46 13.81
C PHE A 271 24.34 35.64 15.20
N GLU A 272 24.00 34.75 16.14
CA GLU A 272 24.54 34.79 17.51
C GLU A 272 26.02 34.42 17.55
N HIS A 273 26.50 33.66 16.56
CA HIS A 273 27.88 33.17 16.51
C HIS A 273 28.51 33.50 15.16
N THR A 274 29.26 34.60 15.12
CA THR A 274 29.91 35.09 13.89
C THR A 274 31.26 34.42 13.62
N ASP A 275 32.01 34.04 14.66
CA ASP A 275 33.25 33.28 14.53
C ASP A 275 33.00 31.78 14.67
N VAL A 276 32.49 31.20 13.59
CA VAL A 276 32.17 29.78 13.50
C VAL A 276 33.44 28.93 13.64
N VAL A 277 34.57 29.37 13.07
CA VAL A 277 35.82 28.61 13.06
C VAL A 277 36.37 28.44 14.47
N ALA A 278 36.46 29.54 15.24
CA ALA A 278 36.91 29.47 16.63
C ALA A 278 36.00 28.55 17.47
N ARG A 279 34.68 28.63 17.27
CA ARG A 279 33.71 27.82 18.01
C ARG A 279 33.83 26.33 17.72
N PHE A 280 34.12 25.94 16.47
CA PHE A 280 34.37 24.53 16.12
C PHE A 280 35.73 24.00 16.58
N GLN A 281 36.65 24.86 17.03
CA GLN A 281 37.89 24.42 17.67
C GLN A 281 37.70 24.05 19.15
N GLU A 282 36.58 24.45 19.77
CA GLU A 282 36.27 24.07 21.14
C GLU A 282 35.98 22.56 21.26
N PRO A 283 36.73 21.79 22.06
CA PRO A 283 36.53 20.33 22.16
C PRO A 283 35.12 19.93 22.63
N ALA A 284 34.46 20.79 23.42
CA ALA A 284 33.09 20.56 23.85
C ALA A 284 32.08 20.63 22.69
N ILE A 285 32.26 21.58 21.78
CA ILE A 285 31.43 21.75 20.59
C ILE A 285 31.65 20.59 19.61
N GLN A 286 32.89 20.15 19.41
CA GLN A 286 33.19 18.98 18.58
C GLN A 286 32.49 17.72 19.08
N ARG A 287 32.52 17.47 20.41
CA ARG A 287 31.79 16.35 21.02
C ARG A 287 30.28 16.48 20.83
N LEU A 288 29.73 17.68 21.01
CA LEU A 288 28.30 17.92 20.85
C LEU A 288 27.84 17.69 19.40
N VAL A 289 28.60 18.18 18.42
CA VAL A 289 28.33 17.98 16.99
C VAL A 289 28.41 16.51 16.62
N LEU A 290 29.36 15.75 17.17
CA LEU A 290 29.45 14.30 16.95
C LEU A 290 28.21 13.56 17.52
N ILE A 291 27.83 13.86 18.76
CA ILE A 291 26.62 13.28 19.38
C ILE A 291 25.38 13.66 18.57
N TYR A 292 25.30 14.92 18.12
CA TYR A 292 24.21 15.41 17.29
C TYR A 292 24.16 14.69 15.94
N ALA A 293 25.31 14.44 15.30
CA ALA A 293 25.39 13.73 14.03
C ALA A 293 24.91 12.28 14.15
N VAL A 294 25.38 11.57 15.17
CA VAL A 294 24.95 10.19 15.44
C VAL A 294 23.46 10.13 15.77
N SER A 295 22.98 10.99 16.66
CA SER A 295 21.56 11.03 17.00
C SER A 295 20.68 11.43 15.83
N SER A 296 21.11 12.36 14.96
CA SER A 296 20.38 12.74 13.73
C SER A 296 20.25 11.55 12.77
N PHE A 297 21.33 10.77 12.59
CA PHE A 297 21.26 9.53 11.80
C PHE A 297 20.21 8.57 12.36
N VAL A 298 20.22 8.35 13.68
CA VAL A 298 19.27 7.44 14.32
C VAL A 298 17.83 7.96 14.22
N GLN A 299 17.63 9.27 14.37
CA GLN A 299 16.32 9.90 14.17
C GLN A 299 15.81 9.72 12.73
N GLU A 300 16.65 9.94 11.72
CA GLU A 300 16.28 9.72 10.33
C GLU A 300 16.04 8.22 10.02
N LEU A 301 16.77 7.32 10.67
CA LEU A 301 16.51 5.87 10.57
C LEU A 301 15.13 5.51 11.10
N ILE A 302 14.71 6.08 12.24
CA ILE A 302 13.37 5.86 12.80
C ILE A 302 12.31 6.46 11.87
N VAL A 303 12.47 7.72 11.50
CA VAL A 303 11.40 8.49 10.84
C VAL A 303 11.30 8.17 9.35
N ARG A 304 12.42 8.02 8.64
CA ARG A 304 12.41 7.78 7.18
C ARG A 304 12.44 6.31 6.85
N CYS A 305 13.41 5.60 7.43
CA CYS A 305 13.61 4.20 7.09
C CYS A 305 12.50 3.33 7.68
N ALA A 306 12.12 3.48 8.96
CA ALA A 306 11.03 2.68 9.51
C ALA A 306 9.65 3.28 9.18
N LEU A 307 9.36 4.49 9.68
CA LEU A 307 8.01 5.06 9.66
C LEU A 307 7.56 5.48 8.25
N GLN A 308 8.29 6.38 7.58
CA GLN A 308 7.88 6.91 6.27
C GLN A 308 7.87 5.83 5.19
N SER A 309 8.90 4.97 5.13
CA SER A 309 8.93 3.85 4.19
C SER A 309 7.82 2.84 4.48
N GLY A 310 7.55 2.54 5.75
CA GLY A 310 6.41 1.72 6.15
C GLY A 310 5.09 2.30 5.62
N LEU A 311 4.84 3.59 5.84
CA LEU A 311 3.66 4.28 5.31
C LEU A 311 3.61 4.25 3.77
N MET A 312 4.74 4.44 3.08
CA MET A 312 4.81 4.40 1.62
C MET A 312 4.59 3.00 1.03
N LEU A 313 4.95 1.94 1.77
CA LEU A 313 4.73 0.55 1.35
C LEU A 313 3.25 0.15 1.44
N PHE A 314 2.51 0.73 2.39
CA PHE A 314 1.15 0.31 2.70
C PHE A 314 0.05 1.27 2.21
N LEU A 315 0.31 2.58 2.17
CA LEU A 315 -0.69 3.53 1.69
C LEU A 315 -0.88 3.40 0.17
N ARG A 316 -2.12 3.22 -0.26
CA ARG A 316 -2.52 3.14 -1.67
C ARG A 316 -3.29 4.39 -2.11
N GLY A 317 -3.38 4.60 -3.43
CA GLY A 317 -4.15 5.67 -4.06
C GLY A 317 -3.38 6.97 -4.33
N LYS A 318 -4.04 7.92 -4.99
CA LYS A 318 -3.46 9.23 -5.34
C LYS A 318 -3.02 9.95 -4.05
N GLY A 319 -1.81 10.52 -4.06
CA GLY A 319 -1.25 11.26 -2.92
C GLY A 319 -0.81 10.41 -1.72
N ALA A 320 -0.72 9.08 -1.83
CA ALA A 320 -0.24 8.21 -0.75
C ALA A 320 1.16 8.62 -0.23
N THR A 321 2.11 8.88 -1.13
CA THR A 321 3.46 9.33 -0.78
C THR A 321 3.46 10.66 -0.04
N ALA A 322 2.64 11.63 -0.48
CA ALA A 322 2.53 12.93 0.18
C ALA A 322 1.97 12.79 1.61
N ARG A 323 0.93 11.96 1.79
CA ARG A 323 0.39 11.64 3.12
C ARG A 323 1.44 10.98 4.02
N ALA A 324 2.21 10.02 3.50
CA ALA A 324 3.29 9.38 4.23
C ALA A 324 4.35 10.39 4.71
N VAL A 325 4.75 11.33 3.84
CA VAL A 325 5.69 12.41 4.17
C VAL A 325 5.14 13.31 5.27
N VAL A 326 3.89 13.76 5.14
CA VAL A 326 3.26 14.66 6.12
C VAL A 326 3.12 13.98 7.48
N VAL A 327 2.63 12.74 7.53
CA VAL A 327 2.47 11.98 8.78
C VAL A 327 3.82 11.72 9.44
N ALA A 328 4.84 11.31 8.67
CA ALA A 328 6.18 11.10 9.21
C ALA A 328 6.81 12.40 9.74
N ALA A 329 6.66 13.51 9.03
CA ALA A 329 7.15 14.82 9.47
C ALA A 329 6.42 15.32 10.72
N LEU A 330 5.10 15.07 10.82
CA LEU A 330 4.31 15.44 11.99
C LEU A 330 4.72 14.63 13.23
N LEU A 331 4.88 13.31 13.09
CA LEU A 331 5.34 12.46 14.19
C LEU A 331 6.76 12.82 14.63
N PHE A 332 7.64 13.18 13.70
CA PHE A 332 8.96 13.72 14.00
C PHE A 332 8.91 15.07 14.75
N ALA A 333 8.01 15.98 14.35
CA ALA A 333 7.82 17.24 15.04
C ALA A 333 7.29 17.04 16.47
N VAL A 334 6.35 16.12 16.67
CA VAL A 334 5.77 15.80 17.99
C VAL A 334 6.82 15.34 18.99
N THR A 335 7.83 14.56 18.55
CA THR A 335 8.91 14.14 19.46
C THR A 335 9.79 15.29 19.95
N HIS A 336 9.63 16.50 19.40
CA HIS A 336 10.34 17.71 19.80
C HIS A 336 9.51 18.64 20.71
N LEU A 337 8.26 18.27 21.04
CA LEU A 337 7.44 19.02 21.98
C LEU A 337 8.04 19.09 23.40
N HIS A 338 8.90 18.15 23.75
CA HIS A 338 9.65 18.18 25.01
C HIS A 338 10.61 19.38 25.14
N MET A 339 11.00 20.00 24.02
CA MET A 339 11.82 21.21 23.99
C MET A 339 10.93 22.46 24.07
N SER A 340 10.04 22.63 23.08
CA SER A 340 8.98 23.65 23.09
C SER A 340 7.99 23.41 21.94
N PHE A 341 6.80 24.02 22.05
CA PHE A 341 5.83 24.04 20.94
C PHE A 341 6.41 24.67 19.67
N PHE A 342 7.08 25.82 19.79
CA PHE A 342 7.65 26.52 18.65
C PHE A 342 8.79 25.73 18.00
N PHE A 343 9.60 25.03 18.79
CA PHE A 343 10.65 24.17 18.25
C PHE A 343 10.07 22.99 17.46
N ALA A 344 8.97 22.39 17.93
CA ALA A 344 8.24 21.35 17.19
C ALA A 344 7.67 21.87 15.86
N VAL A 345 7.02 23.05 15.85
CA VAL A 345 6.51 23.68 14.63
C VAL A 345 7.64 23.98 13.65
N PHE A 346 8.77 24.48 14.17
CA PHE A 346 9.94 24.76 13.35
C PHE A 346 10.57 23.48 12.77
N ALA A 347 10.65 22.40 13.55
CA ALA A 347 11.18 21.11 13.11
C ALA A 347 10.29 20.41 12.05
N PHE A 348 8.99 20.70 12.02
CA PHE A 348 8.05 20.15 11.04
C PHE A 348 8.43 20.51 9.60
N VAL A 349 8.84 21.76 9.35
CA VAL A 349 9.12 22.25 7.99
C VAL A 349 10.36 21.58 7.36
N PRO A 350 11.55 21.55 7.99
CA PRO A 350 12.66 20.70 7.54
C PRO A 350 12.25 19.23 7.44
N GLY A 351 11.43 18.75 8.38
CA GLY A 351 10.88 17.39 8.36
C GLY A 351 10.12 17.05 7.06
N LEU A 352 9.35 17.99 6.50
CA LEU A 352 8.69 17.83 5.20
C LEU A 352 9.71 17.82 4.05
N VAL A 353 10.70 18.72 4.07
CA VAL A 353 11.74 18.79 3.03
C VAL A 353 12.54 17.50 2.98
N TRP A 354 13.01 16.99 4.12
CA TRP A 354 13.72 15.71 4.20
C TRP A 354 12.83 14.55 3.77
N GLY A 355 11.55 14.56 4.15
CA GLY A 355 10.60 13.55 3.71
C GLY A 355 10.43 13.53 2.18
N LEU A 356 10.34 14.69 1.53
CA LEU A 356 10.27 14.81 0.08
C LEU A 356 11.57 14.38 -0.61
N LEU A 357 12.73 14.76 -0.06
CA LEU A 357 14.04 14.33 -0.57
C LEU A 357 14.17 12.81 -0.54
N TYR A 358 13.81 12.22 0.61
CA TYR A 358 13.80 10.78 0.79
C TYR A 358 12.83 10.10 -0.18
N ALA A 359 11.61 10.62 -0.36
CA ALA A 359 10.64 10.06 -1.29
C ALA A 359 11.14 10.10 -2.76
N LYS A 360 11.90 11.13 -3.16
CA LYS A 360 12.48 11.25 -4.51
C LYS A 360 13.63 10.26 -4.74
N ARG A 361 14.52 10.08 -3.76
CA ARG A 361 15.66 9.14 -3.81
C ARG A 361 15.83 8.48 -2.45
N PRO A 362 15.15 7.34 -2.19
CA PRO A 362 15.12 6.69 -0.87
C PRO A 362 16.51 6.25 -0.44
N HIS A 363 17.10 7.02 0.47
CA HIS A 363 18.36 6.69 1.13
C HIS A 363 18.58 7.59 2.34
N VAL A 364 19.00 7.02 3.46
CA VAL A 364 19.16 7.73 4.75
C VAL A 364 20.31 8.75 4.75
N LEU A 365 21.36 8.52 3.96
CA LEU A 365 22.57 9.38 3.97
C LEU A 365 22.28 10.84 3.63
N GLY A 366 21.58 11.11 2.52
CA GLY A 366 21.35 12.49 2.08
C GLY A 366 20.52 13.29 3.10
N VAL A 367 19.43 12.70 3.59
CA VAL A 367 18.60 13.34 4.63
C VAL A 367 19.36 13.53 5.93
N THR A 368 20.19 12.57 6.35
CA THR A 368 21.03 12.70 7.55
C THR A 368 22.00 13.87 7.41
N ILE A 369 22.68 13.99 6.27
CA ILE A 369 23.63 15.09 6.03
C ILE A 369 22.89 16.44 6.06
N SER A 370 21.76 16.53 5.37
CA SER A 370 20.94 17.75 5.38
C SER A 370 20.46 18.09 6.79
N HIS A 371 20.05 17.10 7.59
CA HIS A 371 19.65 17.26 8.98
C HIS A 371 20.81 17.78 9.82
N VAL A 372 21.97 17.13 9.79
CA VAL A 372 23.14 17.52 10.57
C VAL A 372 23.57 18.95 10.23
N VAL A 373 23.66 19.30 8.94
CA VAL A 373 24.03 20.65 8.49
C VAL A 373 23.00 21.68 8.96
N THR A 374 21.70 21.38 8.78
CA THR A 374 20.61 22.29 9.17
C THR A 374 20.59 22.54 10.67
N GLY A 375 20.66 21.49 11.48
CA GLY A 375 20.70 21.62 12.93
C GLY A 375 21.95 22.34 13.41
N SER A 376 23.12 22.01 12.83
CA SER A 376 24.37 22.67 13.20
C SER A 376 24.33 24.16 12.87
N TYR A 377 23.73 24.53 11.73
CA TYR A 377 23.51 25.92 11.36
C TYR A 377 22.58 26.64 12.35
N VAL A 378 21.47 26.01 12.73
CA VAL A 378 20.51 26.57 13.68
C VAL A 378 21.14 26.77 15.06
N PHE A 379 21.82 25.76 15.61
CA PHE A 379 22.38 25.82 16.96
C PHE A 379 23.70 26.61 17.05
N PHE A 380 24.57 26.52 16.06
CA PHE A 380 25.94 27.05 16.14
C PHE A 380 26.20 28.29 15.29
N VAL A 381 25.26 28.71 14.43
CA VAL A 381 25.43 29.92 13.60
C VAL A 381 24.30 30.92 13.86
N LEU A 382 23.05 30.53 13.64
CA LEU A 382 21.91 31.41 13.93
C LEU A 382 21.78 31.61 15.44
N GLY A 383 21.85 30.52 16.21
CA GLY A 383 21.57 30.50 17.63
C GLY A 383 20.06 30.42 17.92
N THR A 384 19.74 29.76 19.04
CA THR A 384 18.36 29.42 19.45
C THR A 384 17.89 30.20 20.68
N ASN A 385 18.65 31.19 21.14
CA ASN A 385 18.29 31.98 22.33
C ASN A 385 17.30 33.08 21.95
N LEU A 386 16.11 32.67 21.51
CA LEU A 386 14.93 33.53 21.52
C LEU A 386 14.26 33.33 22.90
N PRO A 387 13.97 34.40 23.66
CA PRO A 387 13.47 34.31 25.03
C PRO A 387 12.10 33.67 25.14
#